data_AF-E9PRM4-F1
#
_entry.id   AF-E9PRM4-F1
#
_cell.length_a   1.000
_cell.length_b   1.000
_cell.length_c   1.000
_cell.angle_alpha   90.00
_cell.angle_beta   90.00
_cell.angle_gamma   90.00
#
_symmetry.space_group_name_H-M   'P 1'
#
loop_
_entity.id
_entity.type
_entity.pdbx_description
1 polymer ?
#
loop_
_entity_poly.entity_id
_entity_poly.type
_entity_poly.pdbx_seq_one_letter_code
_entity_poly.pdbx_strand_id
1 'polypeptide(L)'
;MNSRRREPITLQDPEAKYPLPLIEKEKISHNTRRFRFGLPSPDHVLGLPVGNYVQLLAKIDNELVVRAYTPVSSDDDRGFVDLIIKIYFKNVHPQYPEGGKMTQYLENMKIGETIF
;
A
#
# COMPACT_ATOMS: atom_id res chain seq x y z
N MET A 1 -26.78 -17.54 20.96
CA MET A 1 -25.49 -17.92 20.36
C MET A 1 -25.25 -17.02 19.16
N ASN A 2 -24.57 -15.88 19.33
CA ASN A 2 -24.22 -15.02 18.20
C ASN A 2 -23.01 -15.61 17.49
N SER A 3 -23.26 -16.32 16.39
CA SER A 3 -22.23 -16.59 15.39
C SER A 3 -21.69 -15.25 14.92
N ARG A 4 -20.53 -14.81 15.42
CA ARG A 4 -19.78 -13.72 14.82
C ARG A 4 -19.44 -14.20 13.41
N ARG A 5 -20.12 -13.66 12.38
CA ARG A 5 -19.68 -13.82 10.99
C ARG A 5 -18.22 -13.38 10.97
N ARG A 6 -17.31 -14.33 10.70
CA ARG A 6 -15.89 -14.00 10.53
C ARG A 6 -15.79 -13.03 9.38
N GLU A 7 -15.16 -11.89 9.63
CA GLU A 7 -14.85 -10.92 8.58
C GLU A 7 -13.95 -11.59 7.54
N PRO A 8 -14.18 -11.38 6.25
CA PRO A 8 -13.31 -11.92 5.23
C PRO A 8 -11.95 -11.22 5.30
N ILE A 9 -10.88 -12.01 5.41
CA ILE A 9 -9.50 -11.53 5.55
C ILE A 9 -8.82 -11.57 4.19
N THR A 10 -8.12 -10.49 3.85
CA THR A 10 -7.38 -10.35 2.60
C THR A 10 -6.07 -11.15 2.62
N LEU A 11 -5.21 -10.92 3.62
CA LEU A 11 -3.91 -11.59 3.74
C LEU A 11 -4.07 -12.96 4.41
N GLN A 12 -4.35 -13.99 3.61
CA GLN A 12 -4.57 -15.36 4.09
C GLN A 12 -3.30 -16.22 4.09
N ASP A 13 -2.37 -15.93 3.18
CA ASP A 13 -1.11 -16.64 2.99
C ASP A 13 0.03 -15.59 2.89
N PRO A 14 1.04 -15.62 3.78
CA PRO A 14 2.13 -14.66 3.78
C PRO A 14 3.02 -14.71 2.53
N GLU A 15 3.01 -15.81 1.77
CA GLU A 15 3.79 -15.96 0.54
C GLU A 15 2.98 -15.59 -0.72
N ALA A 16 1.67 -15.42 -0.59
CA ALA A 16 0.79 -15.05 -1.69
C ALA A 16 0.87 -13.54 -2.00
N LYS A 17 0.70 -13.20 -3.27
CA LYS A 17 0.65 -11.82 -3.76
C LYS A 17 -0.79 -11.41 -3.99
N TYR A 18 -1.17 -10.26 -3.43
CA TYR A 18 -2.54 -9.76 -3.48
C TYR A 18 -2.56 -8.45 -4.28
N PRO A 19 -2.97 -8.46 -5.57
CA PRO A 19 -3.06 -7.23 -6.34
C PRO A 19 -4.19 -6.35 -5.81
N LEU A 20 -3.86 -5.22 -5.20
CA LEU A 20 -4.84 -4.27 -4.67
C LEU A 20 -4.86 -2.99 -5.52
N PRO A 21 -6.04 -2.55 -6.01
CA PRO A 21 -6.16 -1.34 -6.82
C PRO A 21 -6.01 -0.08 -5.97
N LEU A 22 -5.28 0.91 -6.47
CA LEU A 22 -5.28 2.26 -5.91
C LEU A 22 -6.65 2.90 -6.16
N ILE A 23 -7.43 3.16 -5.12
CA ILE A 23 -8.77 3.75 -5.24
C ILE A 23 -8.80 5.24 -4.88
N GLU A 24 -7.83 5.70 -4.09
CA GLU A 24 -7.71 7.11 -3.70
C GLU A 24 -6.25 7.48 -3.46
N LYS A 25 -5.86 8.69 -3.85
CA LYS A 25 -4.53 9.26 -3.58
C LYS A 25 -4.69 10.70 -3.10
N GLU A 26 -4.38 10.94 -1.83
CA GLU A 26 -4.50 12.24 -1.19
C GLU A 26 -3.13 12.90 -1.01
N LYS A 27 -3.05 14.20 -1.33
CA LYS A 27 -1.87 15.03 -1.08
C LYS A 27 -1.91 15.62 0.33
N ILE A 28 -1.09 15.08 1.24
CA ILE A 28 -0.93 15.60 2.61
C ILE A 28 0.02 16.80 2.64
N SER A 29 1.14 16.73 1.92
CA SER A 29 2.18 17.79 1.91
C SER A 29 2.87 17.91 0.55
N HIS A 30 3.94 18.70 0.46
CA HIS A 30 4.77 18.77 -0.75
C HIS A 30 5.32 17.40 -1.18
N ASN A 31 5.67 16.53 -0.22
CA ASN A 31 6.23 15.20 -0.48
C ASN A 31 5.60 14.08 0.34
N THR A 32 4.41 14.25 0.90
CA THR A 32 3.69 13.17 1.60
C THR A 32 2.35 12.91 0.93
N ARG A 33 2.01 11.63 0.77
CA ARG A 33 0.72 11.16 0.25
C ARG A 33 0.10 10.14 1.17
N ARG A 34 -1.23 10.09 1.20
CA ARG A 34 -1.99 8.89 1.62
C ARG A 34 -2.41 8.15 0.37
N PHE A 35 -2.05 6.87 0.28
CA PHE A 35 -2.49 5.96 -0.76
C PHE A 35 -3.50 5.01 -0.15
N ARG A 36 -4.70 4.97 -0.72
CA ARG A 36 -5.75 4.04 -0.31
C ARG A 36 -5.89 2.96 -1.36
N PHE A 37 -5.67 1.72 -0.96
CA PHE A 37 -5.87 0.56 -1.83
C PHE A 37 -7.16 -0.15 -1.43
N GLY A 38 -7.97 -0.53 -2.43
CA GLY A 38 -9.21 -1.27 -2.21
C GLY A 38 -8.93 -2.73 -1.86
N LEU A 39 -9.64 -3.26 -0.88
CA LEU A 39 -9.65 -4.69 -0.56
C LEU A 39 -10.65 -5.44 -1.47
N PRO A 40 -10.65 -6.78 -1.51
CA PRO A 40 -11.49 -7.55 -2.44
C PRO A 40 -12.99 -7.28 -2.33
N SER A 41 -13.49 -6.83 -1.18
CA SER A 41 -14.85 -6.31 -1.03
C SER A 41 -14.91 -5.23 0.07
N PRO A 42 -16.00 -4.43 0.13
CA PRO A 42 -16.21 -3.45 1.20
C PRO A 42 -16.27 -4.04 2.61
N ASP A 43 -16.50 -5.36 2.74
CA ASP A 43 -16.57 -6.06 4.02
C ASP A 43 -15.22 -6.67 4.45
N HIS A 44 -14.21 -6.67 3.57
CA HIS A 44 -12.90 -7.24 3.89
C HIS A 44 -12.14 -6.37 4.88
N VAL A 45 -11.33 -7.03 5.70
CA VAL A 45 -10.24 -6.42 6.47
C VAL A 45 -8.90 -6.88 5.88
N LEU A 46 -7.82 -6.18 6.21
CA LEU A 46 -6.50 -6.55 5.71
C LEU A 46 -6.04 -7.88 6.33
N GLY A 47 -6.23 -8.05 7.64
CA GLY A 47 -5.77 -9.19 8.43
C GLY A 47 -4.31 -9.07 8.85
N LEU A 48 -3.84 -7.86 9.16
CA LEU A 48 -2.46 -7.61 9.56
C LEU A 48 -2.37 -7.39 11.07
N PRO A 49 -1.77 -8.32 11.86
CA PRO A 49 -1.65 -8.13 13.29
C PRO A 49 -0.78 -6.91 13.63
N VAL A 50 -1.18 -6.17 14.65
CA VAL A 50 -0.49 -4.95 15.11
C VAL A 50 1.00 -5.24 15.37
N GLY A 51 1.86 -4.36 14.86
CA GLY A 51 3.32 -4.50 14.93
C GLY A 51 3.96 -5.12 13.69
N ASN A 52 3.17 -5.62 12.73
CA ASN A 52 3.67 -6.14 11.46
C ASN A 52 3.64 -5.09 10.32
N TYR A 53 4.06 -5.51 9.14
CA TYR A 53 4.11 -4.72 7.92
C TYR A 53 3.70 -5.58 6.71
N VAL A 54 3.36 -4.91 5.59
CA VAL A 54 3.20 -5.54 4.28
C VAL A 54 4.39 -5.23 3.40
N GLN A 55 4.64 -6.06 2.39
CA GLN A 55 5.61 -5.78 1.34
C GLN A 55 4.87 -5.35 0.08
N LEU A 56 5.29 -4.23 -0.51
CA LEU A 56 4.86 -3.83 -1.84
C LEU A 56 5.89 -4.29 -2.86
N LEU A 57 5.41 -4.87 -3.95
CA LEU A 57 6.20 -5.40 -5.05
C LEU A 57 5.81 -4.70 -6.36
N ALA A 58 6.81 -4.14 -7.04
CA ALA A 58 6.63 -3.53 -8.36
C ALA A 58 7.83 -3.84 -9.27
N LYS A 59 7.56 -4.00 -10.57
CA LYS A 59 8.60 -4.06 -11.60
C LYS A 59 8.87 -2.64 -12.10
N ILE A 60 10.03 -2.08 -11.76
CA ILE A 60 10.43 -0.70 -12.07
C ILE A 60 11.73 -0.79 -12.87
N ASP A 61 11.74 -0.26 -14.10
CA ASP A 61 12.91 -0.31 -15.01
C ASP A 61 13.49 -1.73 -15.18
N ASN A 62 12.60 -2.71 -15.36
CA ASN A 62 12.91 -4.14 -15.43
C ASN A 62 13.47 -4.81 -14.17
N GLU A 63 13.63 -4.08 -13.07
CA GLU A 63 14.02 -4.63 -11.78
C GLU A 63 12.80 -4.89 -10.88
N LEU A 64 12.81 -6.01 -10.16
CA LEU A 64 11.82 -6.26 -9.12
C LEU A 64 12.23 -5.48 -7.86
N VAL A 65 11.41 -4.50 -7.48
CA VAL A 65 11.60 -3.67 -6.30
C VAL A 65 10.60 -4.08 -5.23
N VAL A 66 11.11 -4.47 -4.06
CA VAL A 66 10.31 -4.87 -2.89
C VAL A 66 10.58 -3.92 -1.74
N ARG A 67 9.53 -3.36 -1.11
CA ARG A 67 9.67 -2.45 0.04
C ARG A 67 8.59 -2.73 1.09
N ALA A 68 9.00 -2.73 2.36
CA ALA A 68 8.10 -2.89 3.49
C ALA A 68 7.41 -1.57 3.84
N TYR A 69 6.12 -1.63 4.14
CA TYR A 69 5.31 -0.51 4.64
C TYR A 69 4.39 -1.00 5.76
N THR A 70 4.26 -0.19 6.82
CA THR A 70 3.28 -0.41 7.88
C THR A 70 2.05 0.44 7.58
N PRO A 71 0.86 -0.16 7.41
CA PRO A 71 -0.36 0.60 7.23
C PRO A 71 -0.68 1.51 8.42
N VAL A 72 -1.41 2.58 8.15
CA VAL A 72 -1.97 3.46 9.20
C VAL A 72 -3.41 3.10 9.54
N SER A 73 -4.07 2.31 8.70
CA SER A 73 -5.38 1.69 8.96
C SER A 73 -5.21 0.39 9.78
N SER A 74 -6.27 -0.06 10.45
CA SER A 74 -6.32 -1.33 11.20
C SER A 74 -7.39 -2.28 10.63
N ASP A 75 -7.55 -3.46 11.23
CA ASP A 75 -8.67 -4.37 10.90
C ASP A 75 -10.04 -3.84 11.38
N ASP A 76 -10.08 -2.68 12.07
CA ASP A 76 -11.34 -1.96 12.31
C ASP A 76 -11.82 -1.23 11.04
N ASP A 77 -10.91 -0.93 10.11
CA ASP A 77 -11.19 -0.33 8.81
C ASP A 77 -11.53 -1.42 7.78
N ARG A 78 -12.65 -1.23 7.08
CA ARG A 78 -13.16 -2.21 6.11
C ARG A 78 -13.10 -1.69 4.68
N GLY A 79 -12.80 -2.60 3.76
CA GLY A 79 -12.81 -2.36 2.32
C GLY A 79 -11.59 -1.63 1.77
N PHE A 80 -10.66 -1.19 2.62
CA PHE A 80 -9.44 -0.52 2.17
C PHE A 80 -8.26 -0.72 3.11
N VAL A 81 -7.06 -0.38 2.62
CA VAL A 81 -5.84 -0.18 3.42
C VAL A 81 -5.22 1.17 3.07
N ASP A 82 -4.85 1.95 4.09
CA ASP A 82 -4.19 3.24 3.91
C ASP A 82 -2.69 3.16 4.23
N LEU A 83 -1.87 3.67 3.31
CA LEU A 83 -0.43 3.85 3.48
C LEU A 83 -0.08 5.33 3.39
N ILE A 84 0.61 5.86 4.40
CA ILE A 84 1.19 7.21 4.35
C ILE A 84 2.66 7.11 3.96
N ILE A 85 3.00 7.66 2.80
CA ILE A 85 4.32 7.49 2.20
C ILE A 85 4.91 8.84 1.84
N LYS A 86 6.17 9.04 2.27
CA LYS A 86 6.99 10.18 1.86
C LYS A 86 7.63 9.89 0.50
N ILE A 87 7.43 10.80 -0.45
CA ILE A 87 7.95 10.73 -1.80
C ILE A 87 9.37 11.30 -1.85
N TYR A 88 10.33 10.43 -2.15
CA TYR A 88 11.70 10.85 -2.42
C TYR A 88 11.84 11.19 -3.91
N PHE A 89 11.60 12.46 -4.26
CA PHE A 89 11.72 12.94 -5.63
C PHE A 89 13.18 12.99 -6.11
N LYS A 90 13.39 12.66 -7.39
CA LYS A 90 14.66 12.88 -8.08
C LYS A 90 15.03 14.38 -8.12
N ASN A 91 16.33 14.66 -8.22
CA ASN A 91 16.91 16.00 -8.32
C ASN A 91 16.64 16.91 -7.10
N VAL A 92 16.34 16.35 -5.92
CA VAL A 92 16.15 17.11 -4.68
C VAL A 92 17.33 16.96 -3.72
N HIS A 93 17.78 15.73 -3.46
CA HIS A 93 18.88 15.48 -2.53
C HIS A 93 20.19 15.24 -3.28
N PRO A 94 21.29 15.98 -2.97
CA PRO A 94 22.52 15.93 -3.76
C PRO A 94 23.20 14.54 -3.76
N GLN A 95 23.09 13.79 -2.66
CA GLN A 95 23.65 12.43 -2.58
C GLN A 95 22.73 11.35 -3.19
N TYR A 96 21.46 11.69 -3.46
CA TYR A 96 20.46 10.75 -3.99
C TYR A 96 19.74 11.39 -5.19
N PRO A 97 20.46 11.68 -6.28
CA PRO A 97 19.92 12.41 -7.43
C PRO A 97 18.76 11.65 -8.10
N GLU A 98 18.77 10.33 -8.08
CA GLU A 98 17.71 9.49 -8.68
C GLU A 98 16.41 9.43 -7.84
N GLY A 99 16.45 9.86 -6.58
CA GLY A 99 15.32 9.73 -5.65
C GLY A 99 14.99 8.28 -5.29
N GLY A 100 13.77 8.04 -4.80
CA GLY A 100 13.29 6.73 -4.37
C GLY A 100 12.54 6.00 -5.49
N LYS A 101 12.98 4.78 -5.83
CA LYS A 101 12.36 3.94 -6.87
C LYS A 101 10.87 3.69 -6.59
N MET A 102 10.57 3.01 -5.48
CA MET A 102 9.18 2.65 -5.10
C MET A 102 8.31 3.88 -4.86
N THR A 103 8.83 4.90 -4.17
CA THR A 103 8.01 6.07 -3.81
C THR A 103 7.64 6.92 -5.03
N GLN A 104 8.54 7.07 -6.01
CA GLN A 104 8.22 7.75 -7.26
C GLN A 104 7.31 6.91 -8.17
N TYR A 105 7.45 5.57 -8.15
CA TYR A 105 6.52 4.68 -8.83
C TYR A 105 5.09 4.86 -8.31
N LEU A 106 4.91 4.82 -6.98
CA LEU A 106 3.62 5.06 -6.32
C LEU A 106 3.06 6.46 -6.62
N GLU A 107 3.88 7.52 -6.57
CA GLU A 107 3.42 8.87 -6.91
C GLU A 107 2.86 8.95 -8.34
N ASN A 108 3.42 8.17 -9.27
CA ASN A 108 2.98 8.12 -10.66
C ASN A 108 1.84 7.12 -10.92
N MET A 109 1.47 6.27 -9.97
CA MET A 109 0.32 5.38 -10.12
C MET A 109 -0.97 6.18 -10.33
N LYS A 110 -1.79 5.68 -11.26
CA LYS A 110 -3.13 6.18 -11.55
C LYS A 110 -4.17 5.41 -10.73
N ILE A 111 -5.29 6.06 -10.47
CA ILE A 111 -6.45 5.40 -9.85
C ILE A 111 -6.87 4.22 -10.73
N GLY A 112 -7.10 3.06 -10.11
CA GLY A 112 -7.44 1.80 -10.75
C GLY A 112 -6.23 0.89 -11.03
N GLU A 113 -4.99 1.40 -11.04
CA GLU A 113 -3.80 0.55 -11.17
C GLU A 113 -3.57 -0.27 -9.90
N THR A 114 -3.08 -1.50 -10.06
CA THR A 114 -2.84 -2.42 -8.96
C THR A 114 -1.37 -2.48 -8.59
N ILE A 115 -1.10 -2.63 -7.29
CA ILE A 115 0.20 -3.04 -6.77
C ILE A 115 0.08 -4.38 -6.04
N PHE A 116 1.16 -5.16 -6.03
CA PHE A 116 1.23 -6.48 -5.38
C PHE A 116 1.85 -6.39 -3.99
#